data_AF-A0A6H2EN41-F1
#
_entry.id   AF-A0A6H2EN41-F1
#
_cell.length_a   1.000
_cell.length_b   1.000
_cell.length_c   1.000
_cell.angle_alpha   90.00
_cell.angle_beta   90.00
_cell.angle_gamma   90.00
#
_symmetry.space_group_name_H-M   'P 1'
#
loop_
_entity.id
_entity.type
_entity.pdbx_description
1 polymer ?
#
loop_
_entity_poly.entity_id
_entity_poly.type
_entity_poly.pdbx_seq_one_letter_code
_entity_poly.pdbx_strand_id
1 'polypeptide(L)'
;MYPLYKDIVLNEQQQQIVRDYIREVNFAIPGTTPQDYDVLPLARYIGWNFKSEDLEAFAVGLRCTKPGFEKHHTFIRMSRGQLLSIAEAPRLPVNEPVLANETLRMQRWRDSVTGPTRTGIDSYQQADGSVPGVDMDLTQLEDVLCDIEQFAQDNKTSQCEGQFDLAVDFGTLLAGRYPRLKYFQQKDRLKEDQISRLVAFEEKAMRLEETLVELKLPTLRQLQTPEKRPYRQHNS
;
A
#
# COMPACT_ATOMS: atom_id res chain seq x y z
N MET A 1 -4.78 15.62 0.66
CA MET A 1 -3.97 16.35 1.67
C MET A 1 -2.51 16.18 1.27
N TYR A 2 -1.73 17.26 1.18
CA TYR A 2 -0.32 17.17 0.79
C TYR A 2 0.54 16.69 1.98
N PRO A 3 1.62 15.93 1.75
CA PRO A 3 2.49 15.49 2.84
C PRO A 3 3.15 16.71 3.50
N LEU A 4 3.08 16.79 4.83
CA LEU A 4 3.66 17.90 5.60
C LEU A 4 5.20 17.87 5.56
N TYR A 5 5.77 16.67 5.43
CA TYR A 5 7.22 16.46 5.37
C TYR A 5 7.61 15.56 4.19
N LYS A 6 8.86 15.71 3.75
CA LYS A 6 9.51 14.80 2.82
C LYS A 6 10.21 13.69 3.59
N ASP A 7 10.52 12.59 2.88
CA ASP A 7 11.42 11.56 3.39
C ASP A 7 12.76 12.17 3.83
N ILE A 8 13.36 11.60 4.87
CA ILE A 8 14.63 12.04 5.44
C ILE A 8 15.70 11.01 5.09
N VAL A 9 16.78 11.46 4.45
CA VAL A 9 18.00 10.66 4.32
C VAL A 9 18.76 10.72 5.64
N LEU A 10 18.96 9.56 6.26
CA LEU A 10 19.57 9.45 7.58
C LEU A 10 21.09 9.42 7.47
N ASN A 11 21.75 10.36 8.16
CA ASN A 11 23.20 10.32 8.36
C ASN A 11 23.58 9.25 9.41
N GLU A 12 24.88 9.03 9.61
CA GLU A 12 25.38 7.99 10.54
C GLU A 12 24.94 8.22 11.99
N GLN A 13 24.94 9.47 12.46
CA GLN A 13 24.46 9.82 13.79
C GLN A 13 22.99 9.47 13.96
N GLN A 14 22.16 9.77 12.96
CA GLN A 14 20.73 9.47 12.99
C GLN A 14 20.46 7.97 12.92
N GLN A 15 21.23 7.23 12.12
CA GLN A 15 21.16 5.77 12.12
C GLN A 15 21.57 5.20 13.48
N GLN A 16 22.54 5.82 14.17
CA GLN A 16 22.92 5.39 15.51
C GLN A 16 21.81 5.63 16.54
N ILE A 17 21.10 6.75 16.47
CA ILE A 17 19.89 6.99 17.29
C ILE A 17 18.88 5.85 17.10
N VAL A 18 18.64 5.45 15.86
CA VAL A 18 17.72 4.34 15.55
C VAL A 18 18.25 3.03 16.15
N ARG A 19 19.55 2.72 16.01
CA ARG A 19 20.18 1.52 16.59
C ARG A 19 20.09 1.48 18.11
N ASP A 20 20.29 2.62 18.77
CA ASP A 20 20.20 2.71 20.22
C ASP A 20 18.76 2.55 20.67
N TYR A 21 17.82 3.14 19.95
CA TYR A 21 16.40 3.02 20.23
C TYR A 21 15.87 1.59 20.08
N ILE A 22 16.19 0.88 18.98
CA ILE A 22 15.75 -0.52 18.81
C ILE A 22 16.29 -1.43 19.92
N ARG A 23 17.49 -1.14 20.46
CA ARG A 23 18.05 -1.88 21.61
C ARG A 23 17.35 -1.52 22.91
N GLU A 24 17.10 -0.22 23.14
CA GLU A 24 16.40 0.29 24.31
C GLU A 24 15.01 -0.36 24.46
N VAL A 25 14.26 -0.45 23.36
CA VAL A 25 12.90 -1.01 23.35
C VAL A 25 12.84 -2.50 23.06
N ASN A 26 14.01 -3.15 22.91
CA ASN A 26 14.14 -4.56 22.52
C ASN A 26 13.31 -4.93 21.28
N PHE A 27 13.34 -4.09 20.25
CA PHE A 27 12.56 -4.26 19.03
C PHE A 27 13.17 -5.35 18.14
N ALA A 28 12.44 -6.45 17.97
CA ALA A 28 12.86 -7.57 17.14
C ALA A 28 11.66 -8.45 16.75
N ILE A 29 11.67 -9.01 15.54
CA ILE A 29 10.71 -10.05 15.15
C ILE A 29 11.03 -11.35 15.93
N PRO A 30 10.04 -12.22 16.17
CA PRO A 30 10.27 -13.50 16.83
C PRO A 30 11.41 -14.31 16.20
N GLY A 31 12.37 -14.73 17.02
CA GLY A 31 13.54 -15.47 16.57
C GLY A 31 14.74 -14.61 16.15
N THR A 32 14.68 -13.28 16.30
CA THR A 32 15.82 -12.37 16.10
C THR A 32 16.10 -11.53 17.36
N THR A 33 17.13 -10.70 17.30
CA THR A 33 17.52 -9.74 18.35
C THR A 33 17.73 -8.34 17.73
N PRO A 34 17.69 -7.25 18.52
CA PRO A 34 17.96 -5.91 17.98
C PRO A 34 19.32 -5.75 17.29
N GLN A 35 20.29 -6.63 17.58
CA GLN A 35 21.61 -6.64 16.95
C GLN A 35 21.60 -7.24 15.54
N ASP A 36 20.56 -7.98 15.19
CA ASP A 36 20.40 -8.65 13.88
C ASP A 36 19.87 -7.70 12.80
N TYR A 37 19.91 -6.38 12.99
CA TYR A 37 19.32 -5.41 12.08
C TYR A 37 20.29 -4.32 11.63
N ASP A 38 20.39 -4.16 10.31
CA ASP A 38 20.94 -2.97 9.67
C ASP A 38 19.84 -1.91 9.52
N VAL A 39 20.12 -0.70 10.00
CA VAL A 39 19.26 0.47 9.77
C VAL A 39 19.47 0.99 8.35
N LEU A 40 18.40 1.10 7.57
CA LEU A 40 18.47 1.68 6.23
C LEU A 40 18.65 3.21 6.31
N PRO A 41 19.36 3.84 5.35
CA PRO A 41 19.68 5.27 5.39
C PRO A 41 18.51 6.17 4.99
N LEU A 42 17.27 5.68 5.05
CA LEU A 42 16.08 6.41 4.63
C LEU A 42 14.95 6.22 5.64
N ALA A 43 14.43 7.33 6.15
CA ALA A 43 13.20 7.38 6.94
C ALA A 43 12.08 7.94 6.07
N ARG A 44 11.00 7.17 5.91
CA ARG A 44 9.85 7.56 5.09
C ARG A 44 8.81 8.28 5.90
N TYR A 45 8.27 9.37 5.38
CA TYR A 45 7.18 10.08 6.04
C TYR A 45 5.88 9.26 5.95
N ILE A 46 5.32 8.91 7.12
CA ILE A 46 4.11 8.07 7.23
C ILE A 46 2.97 8.74 7.99
N GLY A 47 3.12 10.00 8.42
CA GLY A 47 2.08 10.73 9.18
C GLY A 47 0.73 10.87 8.47
N TRP A 48 0.67 10.59 7.16
CA TRP A 48 -0.58 10.57 6.39
C TRP A 48 -1.27 9.20 6.32
N ASN A 49 -0.62 8.13 6.80
CA ASN A 49 -1.15 6.76 6.77
C ASN A 49 -2.04 6.42 7.97
N PHE A 50 -2.04 7.24 9.04
CA PHE A 50 -2.74 6.94 10.29
C PHE A 50 -3.73 8.06 10.62
N LYS A 51 -5.01 7.74 10.84
CA LYS A 51 -6.08 8.71 11.14
C LYS A 51 -5.96 9.32 12.56
N SER A 52 -5.18 8.72 13.46
CA SER A 52 -5.12 9.06 14.89
C SER A 52 -3.71 9.29 15.44
N GLU A 53 -2.68 9.34 14.60
CA GLU A 53 -1.30 9.54 15.05
C GLU A 53 -0.77 10.93 14.74
N ASP A 54 0.27 11.33 15.50
CA ASP A 54 0.99 12.57 15.33
C ASP A 54 1.46 12.74 13.87
N LEU A 55 1.17 13.91 13.31
CA LEU A 55 1.45 14.29 11.92
C LEU A 55 2.96 14.36 11.57
N GLU A 56 3.84 13.94 12.48
CA GLU A 56 5.30 13.95 12.34
C GLU A 56 5.94 12.56 12.46
N ALA A 57 5.20 11.50 12.11
CA ALA A 57 5.69 10.12 12.16
C ALA A 57 6.50 9.71 10.92
N PHE A 58 7.61 9.00 11.15
CA PHE A 58 8.49 8.43 10.15
C PHE A 58 8.70 6.92 10.36
N ALA A 59 8.74 6.15 9.27
CA ALA A 59 9.11 4.74 9.27
C ALA A 59 10.58 4.60 8.85
N VAL A 60 11.40 3.99 9.70
CA VAL A 60 12.79 3.65 9.38
C VAL A 60 12.89 2.16 9.10
N GLY A 61 13.30 1.81 7.88
CA GLY A 61 13.43 0.40 7.48
C GLY A 61 14.61 -0.28 8.17
N LEU A 62 14.39 -1.52 8.60
CA LEU A 62 15.37 -2.39 9.25
C LEU A 62 15.55 -3.66 8.42
N ARG A 63 16.78 -3.91 7.97
CA ARG A 63 17.14 -5.10 7.22
C ARG A 63 17.71 -6.14 8.16
N CYS A 64 17.04 -7.28 8.32
CA CYS A 64 17.58 -8.38 9.10
C CYS A 64 18.84 -8.97 8.44
N THR A 65 19.89 -9.17 9.24
CA THR A 65 21.20 -9.71 8.86
C THR A 65 21.41 -11.14 9.39
N LYS A 66 20.48 -11.66 10.19
CA LYS A 66 20.58 -13.02 10.74
C LYS A 66 20.45 -14.08 9.64
N PRO A 67 21.34 -15.08 9.59
CA PRO A 67 21.22 -16.21 8.67
C PRO A 67 19.88 -16.94 8.79
N GLY A 68 19.22 -17.21 7.67
CA GLY A 68 17.89 -17.81 7.59
C GLY A 68 16.73 -16.82 7.70
N PHE A 69 17.01 -15.54 7.99
CA PHE A 69 16.02 -14.46 8.13
C PHE A 69 16.26 -13.32 7.13
N GLU A 70 17.01 -13.57 6.05
CA GLU A 70 17.47 -12.56 5.10
C GLU A 70 16.32 -11.82 4.39
N LYS A 71 15.12 -12.37 4.38
CA LYS A 71 13.90 -11.77 3.80
C LYS A 71 13.00 -11.09 4.83
N HIS A 72 13.32 -11.21 6.12
CA HIS A 72 12.49 -10.72 7.20
C HIS A 72 12.90 -9.29 7.58
N HIS A 73 12.62 -8.36 6.67
CA HIS A 73 12.81 -6.94 6.92
C HIS A 73 11.63 -6.41 7.73
N THR A 74 11.83 -5.34 8.50
CA THR A 74 10.78 -4.68 9.28
C THR A 74 11.00 -3.17 9.27
N PHE A 75 10.24 -2.40 10.02
CA PHE A 75 10.48 -0.98 10.22
C PHE A 75 10.09 -0.58 11.64
N ILE A 76 10.77 0.43 12.17
CA ILE A 76 10.40 1.08 13.43
C ILE A 76 9.86 2.47 13.15
N ARG A 77 8.80 2.85 13.88
CA ARG A 77 8.24 4.19 13.82
C ARG A 77 8.93 5.10 14.82
N MET A 78 9.28 6.30 14.37
CA MET A 78 9.88 7.34 15.21
C MET A 78 9.30 8.69 14.82
N SER A 79 9.18 9.60 15.79
CA SER A 79 8.85 10.99 15.47
C SER A 79 10.03 11.68 14.78
N ARG A 80 9.73 12.71 14.00
CA ARG A 80 10.75 13.59 13.42
C ARG A 80 11.73 14.10 14.47
N GLY A 81 11.22 14.55 15.62
CA GLY A 81 12.05 15.08 16.69
C GLY A 81 12.99 14.03 17.29
N GLN A 82 12.55 12.77 17.42
CA GLN A 82 13.43 11.67 17.84
C GLN A 82 14.58 11.46 16.85
N LEU A 83 14.29 11.42 15.54
CA LEU A 83 15.30 11.26 14.49
C LEU A 83 16.29 12.44 14.41
N LEU A 84 15.88 13.62 14.86
CA LEU A 84 16.70 14.84 14.85
C LEU A 84 17.36 15.16 16.20
N SER A 85 17.30 14.24 17.18
CA SER A 85 17.81 14.46 18.54
C SER A 85 17.28 15.72 19.24
N ILE A 86 16.01 16.08 19.02
CA ILE A 86 15.38 17.18 19.73
C ILE A 86 15.02 16.70 21.15
N ALA A 87 15.56 17.36 22.18
CA ALA A 87 15.48 16.90 23.57
C ALA A 87 14.05 16.70 24.10
N GLU A 88 13.11 17.54 23.65
CA GLU A 88 11.71 17.51 24.08
C GLU A 88 10.78 16.79 23.08
N ALA A 89 11.35 16.05 22.13
CA ALA A 89 10.55 15.38 21.11
C ALA A 89 9.62 14.32 21.71
N PRO A 90 8.33 14.30 21.30
CA PRO A 90 7.43 13.24 21.71
C PRO A 90 7.95 11.90 21.20
N ARG A 91 7.96 10.90 22.09
CA ARG A 91 8.24 9.51 21.73
C ARG A 91 6.94 8.88 21.25
N LEU A 92 6.94 8.36 20.02
CA LEU A 92 5.78 7.62 19.51
C LEU A 92 5.65 6.27 20.22
N PRO A 93 4.42 5.72 20.34
CA PRO A 93 4.23 4.33 20.73
C PRO A 93 4.98 3.38 19.79
N VAL A 94 5.78 2.49 20.38
CA VAL A 94 6.53 1.46 19.66
C VAL A 94 5.55 0.59 18.88
N ASN A 95 5.75 0.45 17.57
CA ASN A 95 4.94 -0.49 16.79
C ASN A 95 5.34 -1.94 17.09
N GLU A 96 4.43 -2.86 16.82
CA GLU A 96 4.79 -4.27 16.74
C GLU A 96 5.77 -4.49 15.56
N PRO A 97 6.80 -5.34 15.72
CA PRO A 97 7.71 -5.71 14.66
C PRO A 97 7.00 -6.64 13.68
N VAL A 98 6.38 -6.03 12.66
CA VAL A 98 5.75 -6.72 11.53
C VAL A 98 6.72 -6.80 10.37
N LEU A 99 6.61 -7.82 9.50
CA LEU A 99 7.47 -7.85 8.33
C LEU A 99 7.10 -6.69 7.40
N ALA A 100 8.08 -5.99 6.85
CA ALA A 100 7.89 -4.84 5.99
C ALA A 100 7.18 -5.23 4.68
N ASN A 101 7.34 -6.48 4.23
CA ASN A 101 6.53 -7.04 3.14
C ASN A 101 5.09 -7.32 3.59
N GLU A 102 4.84 -7.69 4.85
CA GLU A 102 3.50 -7.91 5.43
C GLU A 102 2.68 -6.64 5.63
N THR A 103 3.34 -5.49 5.70
CA THR A 103 2.67 -4.18 5.91
C THR A 103 2.39 -3.43 4.61
N LEU A 104 2.84 -3.93 3.47
CA LEU A 104 2.54 -3.35 2.17
C LEU A 104 1.18 -3.89 1.71
N ARG A 105 0.20 -2.99 1.49
CA ARG A 105 -1.12 -3.30 0.88
C ARG A 105 -1.04 -4.16 -0.41
N MET A 106 0.13 -4.16 -1.06
CA MET A 106 0.41 -4.92 -2.28
C MET A 106 0.87 -6.37 -2.06
N GLN A 107 1.10 -6.82 -0.82
CA GLN A 107 1.75 -8.10 -0.53
C GLN A 107 1.02 -9.29 -1.12
N ARG A 108 -0.30 -9.36 -0.95
CA ARG A 108 -1.11 -10.49 -1.43
C ARG A 108 -1.02 -10.73 -2.94
N TRP A 109 -0.59 -9.72 -3.70
CA TRP A 109 -0.38 -9.81 -5.14
C TRP A 109 1.09 -9.86 -5.56
N ARG A 110 2.01 -9.77 -4.59
CA ARG A 110 3.47 -9.74 -4.81
C ARG A 110 4.20 -10.93 -4.23
N ASP A 111 3.59 -11.71 -3.34
CA ASP A 111 4.20 -12.94 -2.85
C ASP A 111 3.81 -14.10 -3.78
N SER A 112 4.80 -14.62 -4.50
CA SER A 112 4.71 -15.94 -5.11
C SER A 112 5.44 -16.95 -4.21
N VAL A 113 4.95 -18.19 -4.17
CA VAL A 113 5.55 -19.30 -3.40
C VAL A 113 7.04 -19.53 -3.75
N THR A 114 7.51 -19.01 -4.89
CA THR A 114 8.85 -19.26 -5.45
C THR A 114 9.86 -18.12 -5.28
N GLY A 115 9.56 -17.07 -4.50
CA GLY A 115 10.53 -16.02 -4.13
C GLY A 115 10.23 -14.64 -4.71
N PRO A 116 11.20 -13.69 -4.64
CA PRO A 116 10.92 -12.28 -4.88
C PRO A 116 10.43 -12.06 -6.32
N THR A 117 9.21 -11.55 -6.43
CA THR A 117 8.59 -11.17 -7.70
C THR A 117 9.48 -10.17 -8.41
N ARG A 118 9.82 -10.48 -9.68
CA ARG A 118 10.59 -9.60 -10.57
C ARG A 118 10.04 -8.19 -10.42
N THR A 119 10.88 -7.21 -10.11
CA THR A 119 10.48 -5.81 -9.96
C THR A 119 10.89 -5.02 -11.22
N GLY A 120 10.12 -3.99 -11.58
CA GLY A 120 10.45 -3.11 -12.69
C GLY A 120 10.05 -3.65 -14.07
N ILE A 121 10.81 -3.30 -15.12
CA ILE A 121 10.53 -3.63 -16.53
C ILE A 121 10.50 -5.16 -16.77
N ASP A 122 11.17 -5.93 -15.92
CA ASP A 122 11.23 -7.40 -16.03
C ASP A 122 10.00 -8.12 -15.45
N SER A 123 9.16 -7.43 -14.66
CA SER A 123 7.82 -7.91 -14.27
C SER A 123 6.87 -7.99 -15.46
N TYR A 124 7.24 -7.32 -16.55
CA TYR A 124 6.33 -6.94 -17.60
C TYR A 124 6.54 -7.80 -18.87
N GLN A 125 7.75 -8.28 -19.19
CA GLN A 125 7.96 -9.09 -20.40
C GLN A 125 7.27 -10.47 -20.33
N GLN A 126 6.23 -10.68 -21.14
CA GLN A 126 5.71 -12.00 -21.48
C GLN A 126 5.97 -12.32 -22.96
N ALA A 127 6.30 -13.59 -23.24
CA ALA A 127 6.67 -14.08 -24.56
C ALA A 127 5.46 -14.38 -25.48
N ASP A 128 4.23 -14.16 -24.98
CA ASP A 128 2.98 -14.62 -25.60
C ASP A 128 2.18 -13.48 -26.26
N GLY A 129 2.78 -12.30 -26.40
CA GLY A 129 2.16 -11.13 -27.01
C GLY A 129 1.14 -10.40 -26.12
N SER A 130 0.91 -10.84 -24.88
CA SER A 130 0.05 -10.13 -23.95
C SER A 130 0.69 -8.80 -23.51
N VAL A 131 -0.15 -7.80 -23.23
CA VAL A 131 0.38 -6.57 -22.64
C VAL A 131 0.81 -6.87 -21.21
N PRO A 132 2.04 -6.50 -20.87
CA PRO A 132 2.57 -6.69 -19.54
C PRO A 132 1.66 -6.27 -18.38
N GLY A 133 1.50 -7.14 -17.39
CA GLY A 133 0.85 -6.83 -16.12
C GLY A 133 -0.69 -6.73 -16.18
N VAL A 134 -1.31 -7.01 -17.32
CA VAL A 134 -2.78 -7.02 -17.46
C VAL A 134 -3.43 -8.03 -16.52
N ASP A 135 -2.91 -9.25 -16.43
CA ASP A 135 -3.51 -10.28 -15.56
C ASP A 135 -3.43 -9.90 -14.09
N MET A 136 -2.32 -9.26 -13.71
CA MET A 136 -2.12 -8.71 -12.38
C MET A 136 -3.08 -7.55 -12.10
N ASP A 137 -3.28 -6.66 -13.07
CA ASP A 137 -4.25 -5.56 -12.95
C ASP A 137 -5.68 -6.08 -12.76
N LEU A 138 -6.08 -7.11 -13.52
CA LEU A 138 -7.38 -7.77 -13.42
C LEU A 138 -7.55 -8.48 -12.08
N THR A 139 -6.57 -9.27 -11.64
CA THR A 139 -6.62 -9.98 -10.35
C THR A 139 -6.77 -9.00 -9.20
N GLN A 140 -6.06 -7.86 -9.21
CA GLN A 140 -6.18 -6.86 -8.15
C GLN A 140 -7.58 -6.23 -8.08
N LEU A 141 -8.16 -5.91 -9.23
CA LEU A 141 -9.51 -5.36 -9.32
C LEU A 141 -10.56 -6.37 -8.83
N GLU A 142 -10.44 -7.62 -9.26
CA GLU A 142 -11.33 -8.71 -8.86
C GLU A 142 -11.24 -9.00 -7.36
N ASP A 143 -10.03 -9.13 -6.82
CA ASP A 143 -9.80 -9.45 -5.40
C ASP A 143 -10.34 -8.36 -4.48
N VAL A 144 -10.05 -7.08 -4.75
CA VAL A 144 -10.60 -5.98 -3.93
C VAL A 144 -12.12 -5.95 -4.03
N LEU A 145 -12.70 -6.22 -5.20
CA LEU A 145 -14.16 -6.26 -5.34
C LEU A 145 -14.79 -7.43 -4.57
N CYS A 146 -14.09 -8.57 -4.48
CA CYS A 146 -14.47 -9.69 -3.60
C CYS A 146 -14.36 -9.31 -2.12
N ASP A 147 -13.32 -8.60 -1.70
CA ASP A 147 -13.20 -8.16 -0.31
C ASP A 147 -14.33 -7.21 0.08
N ILE A 148 -14.71 -6.30 -0.83
CA ILE A 148 -15.84 -5.38 -0.63
C ILE A 148 -17.14 -6.15 -0.44
N GLU A 149 -17.38 -7.16 -1.29
CA GLU A 149 -18.54 -8.02 -1.20
C GLU A 149 -18.57 -8.78 0.13
N GLN A 150 -17.44 -9.37 0.55
CA GLN A 150 -17.33 -10.06 1.83
C GLN A 150 -17.53 -9.10 3.01
N PHE A 151 -16.96 -7.89 2.94
CA PHE A 151 -17.12 -6.86 3.97
C PHE A 151 -18.61 -6.51 4.17
N ALA A 152 -19.36 -6.38 3.08
CA ALA A 152 -20.79 -6.16 3.12
C ALA A 152 -21.57 -7.37 3.66
N GLN A 153 -21.21 -8.60 3.24
CA GLN A 153 -21.83 -9.83 3.73
C GLN A 153 -21.62 -10.05 5.24
N ASP A 154 -20.49 -9.59 5.77
CA ASP A 154 -20.20 -9.57 7.20
C ASP A 154 -21.04 -8.52 7.98
N ASN A 155 -21.96 -7.82 7.31
CA ASN A 155 -22.75 -6.70 7.84
C ASN A 155 -21.89 -5.52 8.33
N LYS A 156 -20.67 -5.36 7.80
CA LYS A 156 -19.83 -4.20 8.13
C LYS A 156 -20.29 -2.99 7.32
N THR A 157 -20.21 -1.83 7.95
CA THR A 157 -20.75 -0.56 7.41
C THR A 157 -19.64 0.43 7.08
N SER A 158 -20.01 1.60 6.55
CA SER A 158 -19.04 2.66 6.22
C SER A 158 -18.23 3.20 7.41
N GLN A 159 -18.59 2.82 8.65
CA GLN A 159 -17.92 3.24 9.89
C GLN A 159 -17.02 2.15 10.49
N CYS A 160 -17.04 0.95 9.94
CA CYS A 160 -16.25 -0.17 10.46
C CYS A 160 -14.77 -0.04 10.07
N GLU A 161 -13.90 -0.61 10.91
CA GLU A 161 -12.49 -0.79 10.60
C GLU A 161 -12.32 -1.59 9.30
N GLY A 162 -11.35 -1.21 8.47
CA GLY A 162 -11.12 -1.78 7.13
C GLY A 162 -11.84 -1.05 5.99
N GLN A 163 -12.91 -0.28 6.24
CA GLN A 163 -13.60 0.46 5.17
C GLN A 163 -12.66 1.43 4.44
N PHE A 164 -11.85 2.16 5.20
CA PHE A 164 -10.92 3.13 4.62
C PHE A 164 -9.88 2.44 3.73
N ASP A 165 -9.47 1.23 4.10
CA ASP A 165 -8.51 0.46 3.33
C ASP A 165 -9.11 0.03 2.00
N LEU A 166 -10.35 -0.46 2.00
CA LEU A 166 -11.11 -0.74 0.79
C LEU A 166 -11.29 0.50 -0.09
N ALA A 167 -11.55 1.67 0.50
CA ALA A 167 -11.70 2.92 -0.24
C ALA A 167 -10.41 3.33 -0.97
N VAL A 168 -9.28 3.22 -0.28
CA VAL A 168 -7.97 3.53 -0.86
C VAL A 168 -7.58 2.49 -1.91
N ASP A 169 -7.72 1.21 -1.61
CA ASP A 169 -7.31 0.12 -2.51
C ASP A 169 -8.18 0.14 -3.76
N PHE A 170 -9.50 0.14 -3.63
CA PHE A 170 -10.40 0.16 -4.78
C PHE A 170 -10.30 1.47 -5.57
N GLY A 171 -10.24 2.62 -4.88
CA GLY A 171 -10.12 3.92 -5.53
C GLY A 171 -8.83 4.07 -6.33
N THR A 172 -7.70 3.59 -5.82
CA THR A 172 -6.42 3.65 -6.54
C THR A 172 -6.40 2.71 -7.75
N LEU A 173 -6.97 1.51 -7.62
CA LEU A 173 -7.08 0.57 -8.74
C LEU A 173 -7.99 1.13 -9.85
N LEU A 174 -9.13 1.73 -9.48
CA LEU A 174 -10.05 2.36 -10.42
C LEU A 174 -9.50 3.62 -11.08
N ALA A 175 -8.62 4.37 -10.40
CA ALA A 175 -7.99 5.56 -10.97
C ALA A 175 -6.78 5.24 -11.88
N GLY A 176 -6.04 4.17 -11.58
CA GLY A 176 -4.80 3.84 -12.27
C GLY A 176 -4.90 2.65 -13.23
N ARG A 177 -5.32 1.49 -12.71
CA ARG A 177 -5.27 0.22 -13.44
C ARG A 177 -6.46 0.03 -14.37
N TYR A 178 -7.67 0.34 -13.90
CA TYR A 178 -8.87 0.20 -14.73
C TYR A 178 -8.81 1.03 -16.03
N PRO A 179 -8.41 2.33 -16.02
CA PRO A 179 -8.28 3.10 -17.26
C PRO A 179 -7.20 2.56 -18.20
N ARG A 180 -6.11 2.02 -17.65
CA ARG A 180 -5.07 1.32 -18.42
C ARG A 180 -5.62 0.07 -19.11
N LEU A 181 -6.44 -0.73 -18.43
CA LEU A 181 -7.11 -1.88 -19.02
C LEU A 181 -8.09 -1.46 -20.13
N LYS A 182 -8.90 -0.41 -19.90
CA LYS A 182 -9.78 0.16 -20.93
C LYS A 182 -9.01 0.67 -22.14
N TYR A 183 -7.86 1.32 -21.93
CA TYR A 183 -6.98 1.74 -23.01
C TYR A 183 -6.49 0.56 -23.85
N PHE A 184 -6.05 -0.54 -23.21
CA PHE A 184 -5.62 -1.72 -23.96
C PHE A 184 -6.77 -2.44 -24.66
N GLN A 185 -7.97 -2.47 -24.07
CA GLN A 185 -9.17 -2.98 -24.71
C GLN A 185 -9.48 -2.20 -26.00
N GLN A 186 -9.46 -0.86 -25.92
CA GLN A 186 -9.71 0.03 -27.07
C GLN A 186 -8.66 -0.05 -28.18
N LYS A 187 -7.48 -0.62 -27.87
CA LYS A 187 -6.39 -0.80 -28.83
C LYS A 187 -6.28 -2.24 -29.34
N ASP A 188 -7.25 -3.10 -29.00
CA ASP A 188 -7.24 -4.52 -29.33
C ASP A 188 -5.96 -5.24 -28.85
N ARG A 189 -5.45 -4.81 -27.69
CA ARG A 189 -4.22 -5.35 -27.07
C ARG A 189 -4.49 -6.29 -25.90
N LEU A 190 -5.75 -6.56 -25.60
CA LEU A 190 -6.16 -7.56 -24.63
C LEU A 190 -6.48 -8.87 -25.35
N LYS A 191 -6.15 -9.99 -24.73
CA LYS A 191 -6.58 -11.31 -25.19
C LYS A 191 -8.06 -11.55 -24.88
N GLU A 192 -8.68 -12.52 -25.54
CA GLU A 192 -10.10 -12.85 -25.36
C GLU A 192 -10.45 -13.22 -23.91
N ASP A 193 -9.59 -13.97 -23.22
CA ASP A 193 -9.75 -14.31 -21.81
C ASP A 193 -9.65 -13.08 -20.89
N GLN A 194 -8.73 -12.16 -21.18
CA GLN A 194 -8.56 -10.90 -20.45
C GLN A 194 -9.75 -9.94 -20.67
N ILE A 195 -10.29 -9.89 -21.88
CA ILE A 195 -11.51 -9.15 -22.20
C ILE A 195 -12.68 -9.73 -21.40
N SER A 196 -12.82 -11.06 -21.40
CA SER A 196 -13.91 -11.74 -20.69
C SER A 196 -13.85 -11.48 -19.19
N ARG A 197 -12.65 -11.51 -18.59
CA ARG A 197 -12.42 -11.15 -17.18
C ARG A 197 -12.76 -9.69 -16.89
N LEU A 198 -12.33 -8.76 -17.75
CA LEU A 198 -12.64 -7.34 -17.59
C LEU A 198 -14.15 -7.09 -17.63
N VAL A 199 -14.88 -7.73 -18.56
CA VAL A 199 -16.34 -7.64 -18.65
C VAL A 199 -16.99 -8.22 -17.39
N ALA A 200 -16.56 -9.39 -16.93
CA ALA A 200 -17.08 -10.00 -15.71
C ALA A 200 -16.85 -9.12 -14.47
N PHE A 201 -15.69 -8.47 -14.37
CA PHE A 201 -15.40 -7.48 -13.34
C PHE A 201 -16.37 -6.29 -13.43
N GLU A 202 -16.56 -5.71 -14.63
CA GLU A 202 -17.46 -4.57 -14.84
C GLU A 202 -18.91 -4.91 -14.47
N GLU A 203 -19.40 -6.09 -14.87
CA GLU A 203 -20.72 -6.59 -14.51
C GLU A 203 -20.87 -6.79 -13.00
N LYS A 204 -19.87 -7.38 -12.34
CA LYS A 204 -19.89 -7.56 -10.88
C LYS A 204 -19.90 -6.21 -10.16
N ALA A 205 -19.08 -5.26 -10.60
CA ALA A 205 -19.03 -3.92 -10.00
C ALA A 205 -20.35 -3.16 -10.18
N MET A 206 -21.02 -3.32 -11.33
CA MET A 206 -22.35 -2.76 -11.56
C MET A 206 -23.43 -3.42 -10.69
N ARG A 207 -23.38 -4.74 -10.47
CA ARG A 207 -24.30 -5.42 -9.54
C ARG A 207 -24.12 -4.97 -8.10
N LEU A 208 -22.89 -4.68 -7.69
CA LEU A 208 -22.56 -4.19 -6.35
C LEU A 208 -22.66 -2.66 -6.22
N GLU A 209 -23.25 -1.94 -7.18
CA GLU A 209 -23.28 -0.47 -7.18
C GLU A 209 -23.92 0.10 -5.91
N GLU A 210 -25.04 -0.47 -5.46
CA GLU A 210 -25.71 -0.04 -4.22
C GLU A 210 -24.82 -0.25 -3.00
N THR A 211 -24.20 -1.42 -2.88
CA THR A 211 -23.25 -1.74 -1.80
C THR A 211 -22.05 -0.78 -1.80
N LEU A 212 -21.49 -0.47 -2.97
CA LEU A 212 -20.40 0.50 -3.10
C LEU A 212 -20.83 1.88 -2.61
N VAL A 213 -22.03 2.33 -2.98
CA VAL A 213 -22.58 3.62 -2.52
C VAL A 213 -22.78 3.64 -1.01
N GLU A 214 -23.37 2.59 -0.43
CA GLU A 214 -23.60 2.46 1.02
C GLU A 214 -22.29 2.46 1.82
N LEU A 215 -21.27 1.78 1.30
CA LEU A 215 -19.93 1.75 1.88
C LEU A 215 -19.09 3.01 1.57
N LYS A 216 -19.64 3.99 0.84
CA LYS A 216 -18.95 5.21 0.39
C LYS A 216 -17.69 4.94 -0.43
N LEU A 217 -17.75 3.91 -1.27
CA LEU A 217 -16.70 3.50 -2.19
C LEU A 217 -17.00 4.02 -3.61
N PRO A 218 -15.96 4.24 -4.45
CA PRO A 218 -16.16 4.70 -5.81
C PRO A 218 -16.91 3.67 -6.66
N THR A 219 -17.80 4.13 -7.55
CA THR A 219 -18.50 3.27 -8.52
C THR A 219 -17.97 3.48 -9.94
N LEU A 220 -18.16 2.50 -10.83
CA LEU A 220 -17.78 2.66 -12.25
C LEU A 220 -18.51 3.83 -12.93
N ARG A 221 -19.76 4.10 -12.52
CA ARG A 221 -20.53 5.24 -13.02
C ARG A 221 -19.91 6.58 -12.60
N GLN A 222 -19.40 6.68 -11.38
CA GLN A 222 -18.71 7.88 -10.91
C GLN A 222 -17.41 8.15 -11.68
N LEU A 223 -16.70 7.12 -12.15
CA LEU A 223 -15.48 7.31 -12.97
C LEU A 223 -15.75 8.01 -14.31
N GLN A 224 -16.96 7.92 -14.83
CA GLN A 224 -17.36 8.58 -16.08
C GLN A 224 -17.66 10.07 -15.86
N THR A 225 -17.78 10.52 -14.61
CA THR A 225 -18.10 11.90 -14.25
C THR A 225 -16.88 12.51 -13.57
N PRO A 226 -16.18 13.48 -14.19
CA PRO A 226 -15.07 14.16 -13.54
C PRO A 226 -15.51 14.70 -12.17
N GLU A 227 -14.74 14.40 -11.12
CA GLU A 227 -15.03 14.92 -9.78
C GLU A 227 -15.06 16.45 -9.84
N LYS A 228 -16.23 17.05 -9.54
CA LYS A 228 -16.33 18.50 -9.39
C LYS A 228 -15.61 18.87 -8.11
N ARG A 229 -14.36 19.33 -8.25
CA ARG A 229 -13.58 19.80 -7.11
C ARG A 229 -14.26 21.05 -6.53
N PRO A 230 -14.27 21.20 -5.19
CA PRO A 230 -14.98 22.28 -4.51
C PRO A 230 -14.51 23.68 -4.93
N TYR A 231 -13.27 23.81 -5.42
CA TYR A 231 -12.76 25.06 -5.97
C TYR A 231 -12.77 25.04 -7.50
N ARG A 232 -13.44 26.03 -8.11
CA ARG A 232 -13.56 26.19 -9.57
C ARG A 232 -12.22 26.19 -10.30
N GLN A 233 -11.15 26.63 -9.64
CA GLN A 233 -9.78 26.70 -10.19
C GLN A 233 -9.16 25.33 -10.48
N HIS A 234 -9.77 24.24 -10.01
CA HIS A 234 -9.29 22.87 -10.26
C HIS A 234 -10.18 22.09 -11.23
N ASN A 235 -11.19 22.73 -11.83
CA ASN A 235 -12.11 22.13 -12.80
C ASN A 235 -11.87 22.61 -14.24
N SER A 236 -10.76 23.33 -14.49
CA SER A 236 -10.30 23.81 -15.80
C SER A 236 -9.26 22.88 -16.39
#